data_AF-A0A455U560-F1
#
_entry.id   AF-A0A455U560-F1
#
_cell.length_a   1.000
_cell.length_b   1.000
_cell.length_c   1.000
_cell.angle_alpha   90.00
_cell.angle_beta   90.00
_cell.angle_gamma   90.00
#
_symmetry.space_group_name_H-M   'P 1'
#
loop_
_entity.id
_entity.type
_entity.pdbx_description
1 polymer ?
#
loop_
_entity_poly.entity_id
_entity_poly.type
_entity_poly.pdbx_seq_one_letter_code
_entity_poly.pdbx_strand_id
1 'polypeptide(L)'
;MAEANGLIQAVTIGAILAGTVAFTALFETWVSPQDQTPAQLLRQIAPLGWLLVLNSALQVVALYRLPLDNTIRSELPLTWQRYIKGTALKDNLRIIAHQPVIRLSIIGLATFWSVGQVLLAAFPAYAKDALSINNTLVPQGILAASGIGIALGSLFASKLSHNRIETGLIPVGAIGVAVGLWCLPLLTTPVSQALNFVFIGIMGGLFIVPLNALIQFHAADNELGTVLAANNWIQNIAMLGFWCSRRCSRWRE
;
A
#
# COMPACT_ATOMS: atom_id res chain seq x y z
N MET A 1 19.49 -3.96 5.64
CA MET A 1 18.03 -3.88 5.94
C MET A 1 17.30 -2.89 5.03
N ALA A 2 17.77 -1.65 4.87
CA ALA A 2 17.14 -0.67 3.99
C ALA A 2 17.10 -1.10 2.51
N GLU A 3 18.19 -1.69 1.99
CA GLU A 3 18.23 -2.18 0.61
C GLU A 3 17.21 -3.30 0.33
N ALA A 4 17.13 -4.28 1.23
CA ALA A 4 16.16 -5.36 1.16
C ALA A 4 14.71 -4.83 1.21
N ASN A 5 14.44 -3.87 2.11
CA ASN A 5 13.12 -3.23 2.18
C ASN A 5 12.76 -2.48 0.91
N GLY A 6 13.69 -1.73 0.33
CA GLY A 6 13.47 -1.01 -0.93
C GLY A 6 13.22 -1.96 -2.10
N LEU A 7 13.96 -3.07 -2.18
CA LEU A 7 13.75 -4.08 -3.21
C LEU A 7 12.40 -4.80 -3.05
N ILE A 8 12.06 -5.25 -1.84
CA ILE A 8 10.78 -5.88 -1.55
C ILE A 8 9.64 -4.93 -1.91
N GLN A 9 9.72 -3.66 -1.47
CA GLN A 9 8.70 -2.65 -1.76
C GLN A 9 8.53 -2.42 -3.27
N ALA A 10 9.63 -2.28 -4.01
CA ALA A 10 9.60 -2.08 -5.45
C ALA A 10 9.00 -3.31 -6.18
N VAL A 11 9.36 -4.53 -5.78
CA VAL A 11 8.81 -5.77 -6.33
C VAL A 11 7.33 -5.90 -6.01
N THR A 12 6.91 -5.63 -4.78
CA THR A 12 5.50 -5.70 -4.37
C THR A 12 4.66 -4.71 -5.19
N ILE A 13 5.10 -3.47 -5.33
CA ILE A 13 4.36 -2.47 -6.12
C ILE A 13 4.35 -2.81 -7.60
N GLY A 14 5.49 -3.26 -8.14
CA GLY A 14 5.58 -3.72 -9.52
C GLY A 14 4.61 -4.88 -9.79
N ALA A 15 4.53 -5.85 -8.88
CA ALA A 15 3.60 -6.96 -8.97
C ALA A 15 2.13 -6.53 -8.86
N ILE A 16 1.80 -5.59 -7.96
CA ILE A 16 0.45 -5.03 -7.84
C ILE A 16 0.04 -4.36 -9.15
N LEU A 17 0.88 -3.47 -9.69
CA LEU A 17 0.58 -2.76 -10.93
C LEU A 17 0.45 -3.71 -12.12
N ALA A 18 1.39 -4.66 -12.26
CA ALA A 18 1.34 -5.65 -13.32
C ALA A 18 0.08 -6.51 -13.23
N GLY A 19 -0.30 -6.93 -12.02
CA GLY A 19 -1.53 -7.67 -11.76
C GLY A 19 -2.76 -6.85 -12.12
N THR A 20 -2.87 -5.60 -11.66
CA THR A 20 -3.99 -4.72 -11.98
C THR A 20 -4.14 -4.52 -13.49
N VAL A 21 -3.05 -4.19 -14.19
CA VAL A 21 -3.09 -3.98 -15.65
C VAL A 21 -3.47 -5.26 -16.39
N ALA A 22 -2.86 -6.40 -16.05
CA ALA A 22 -3.15 -7.67 -16.70
C ALA A 22 -4.60 -8.10 -16.51
N PHE A 23 -5.13 -8.04 -15.28
CA PHE A 23 -6.52 -8.41 -15.00
C PHE A 23 -7.52 -7.42 -15.62
N THR A 24 -7.23 -6.12 -15.61
CA THR A 24 -8.09 -5.14 -16.29
C THR A 24 -8.13 -5.36 -17.80
N ALA A 25 -6.98 -5.57 -18.45
CA ALA A 25 -6.93 -5.84 -19.89
C ALA A 25 -7.68 -7.13 -20.27
N LEU A 26 -7.49 -8.21 -19.50
CA LEU A 26 -8.23 -9.45 -19.73
C LEU A 26 -9.74 -9.24 -19.51
N PHE A 27 -10.14 -8.47 -18.49
CA PHE A 27 -11.54 -8.15 -18.26
C PHE A 27 -12.16 -7.38 -19.44
N GLU A 28 -11.51 -6.32 -19.93
CA GLU A 28 -12.03 -5.52 -21.06
C GLU A 28 -12.10 -6.31 -22.37
N THR A 29 -11.14 -7.21 -22.61
CA THR A 29 -11.13 -8.03 -23.83
C THR A 29 -12.13 -9.19 -23.80
N TRP A 30 -12.41 -9.75 -22.62
CA TRP A 30 -13.24 -10.95 -22.47
C TRP A 30 -14.69 -10.67 -22.07
N VAL A 31 -14.97 -9.54 -21.42
CA VAL A 31 -16.30 -9.19 -20.92
C VAL A 31 -16.92 -8.10 -21.80
N SER A 32 -17.87 -8.49 -22.65
CA SER A 32 -18.64 -7.54 -23.47
C SER A 32 -19.78 -6.90 -22.66
N PRO A 33 -19.89 -5.56 -22.59
CA PRO A 33 -20.89 -4.87 -21.75
C PRO A 33 -22.36 -4.95 -22.19
N GLN A 34 -22.70 -5.63 -23.28
CA GLN A 34 -24.04 -5.53 -23.89
C GLN A 34 -25.05 -6.54 -23.29
N ASP A 35 -26.09 -6.00 -22.66
CA ASP A 35 -27.37 -6.65 -22.27
C ASP A 35 -27.27 -8.09 -21.75
N GLN A 36 -26.35 -8.33 -20.81
CA GLN A 36 -26.21 -9.64 -20.17
C GLN A 36 -26.99 -9.73 -18.87
N THR A 37 -27.68 -10.84 -18.69
CA THR A 37 -28.20 -11.22 -17.38
C THR A 37 -27.04 -11.44 -16.39
N PRO A 38 -27.20 -11.17 -15.08
CA PRO A 38 -26.13 -11.37 -14.09
C PRO A 38 -25.51 -12.78 -14.11
N ALA A 39 -26.29 -13.80 -14.46
CA ALA A 39 -25.82 -15.18 -14.61
C ALA A 39 -24.88 -15.37 -15.81
N GLN A 40 -25.10 -14.68 -16.93
CA GLN A 40 -24.22 -14.72 -18.09
C GLN A 40 -22.91 -13.99 -17.81
N LEU A 41 -22.99 -12.85 -17.11
CA LEU A 41 -21.84 -12.05 -16.72
C LEU A 41 -20.93 -12.81 -15.75
N LEU A 42 -21.50 -13.54 -14.78
CA LEU A 42 -20.73 -14.43 -13.88
C LEU A 42 -20.00 -15.54 -14.64
N ARG A 43 -20.64 -16.15 -15.65
CA ARG A 43 -19.99 -17.18 -16.47
C ARG A 43 -18.84 -16.64 -17.31
N GLN A 44 -18.93 -15.38 -17.77
CA GLN A 44 -17.85 -14.72 -18.51
C GLN A 44 -16.68 -14.30 -17.61
N ILE A 45 -16.94 -13.95 -16.35
CA ILE A 45 -15.88 -13.62 -15.37
C ILE A 45 -15.21 -14.88 -14.80
N ALA A 46 -15.90 -16.02 -14.77
CA ALA A 46 -15.41 -17.26 -14.15
C ALA A 46 -13.98 -17.68 -14.57
N PRO A 47 -13.55 -17.59 -15.84
CA PRO A 47 -12.17 -17.87 -16.24
C PRO A 47 -11.12 -17.00 -15.54
N LEU A 48 -11.40 -15.71 -15.33
CA LEU A 48 -10.52 -14.81 -14.56
C LEU A 48 -10.43 -15.24 -13.10
N GLY A 49 -11.55 -15.71 -12.54
CA GLY A 49 -11.59 -16.30 -11.20
C GLY A 49 -10.69 -17.53 -11.08
N TRP A 50 -10.72 -18.44 -12.06
CA TRP A 50 -9.84 -19.60 -12.08
C TRP A 50 -8.36 -19.24 -12.22
N LEU A 51 -8.04 -18.16 -12.95
CA LEU A 51 -6.67 -17.64 -13.03
C LEU A 51 -6.17 -17.18 -11.65
N LEU A 52 -7.01 -16.52 -10.85
CA LEU A 52 -6.68 -16.15 -9.47
C LEU A 52 -6.46 -17.39 -8.57
N VAL A 53 -7.29 -18.42 -8.72
CA VAL A 53 -7.12 -19.69 -7.98
C VAL A 53 -5.79 -20.35 -8.34
N LEU A 54 -5.44 -20.39 -9.62
CA LEU A 54 -4.16 -20.92 -10.09
C LEU A 54 -2.98 -20.13 -9.52
N ASN A 55 -3.06 -18.79 -9.53
CA ASN A 55 -2.03 -17.94 -8.93
C ASN A 55 -1.87 -18.20 -7.42
N SER A 56 -2.97 -18.41 -6.69
CA SER A 56 -2.95 -18.78 -5.27
C SER A 56 -2.30 -20.15 -5.04
N ALA A 57 -2.61 -21.14 -5.87
CA ALA A 57 -1.97 -22.46 -5.80
C ALA A 57 -0.45 -22.38 -6.05
N LEU A 58 -0.02 -21.57 -7.03
CA LEU A 58 1.41 -21.34 -7.29
C LEU A 58 2.11 -20.68 -6.09
N GLN A 59 1.46 -19.73 -5.41
CA GLN A 59 2.00 -19.11 -4.18
C GLN A 59 2.17 -20.13 -3.06
N VAL A 60 1.20 -21.04 -2.88
CA VAL A 60 1.30 -22.13 -1.91
C VAL A 60 2.46 -23.06 -2.23
N VAL A 61 2.64 -23.44 -3.50
CA VAL A 61 3.78 -24.27 -3.93
C VAL A 61 5.11 -23.57 -3.68
N ALA A 62 5.19 -22.26 -3.95
CA ALA A 62 6.38 -21.46 -3.66
C ALA A 62 6.67 -21.39 -2.16
N LEU A 63 5.64 -21.27 -1.32
CA LEU A 63 5.75 -21.26 0.13
C LEU A 63 6.35 -22.57 0.67
N TYR A 64 5.94 -23.72 0.12
CA TYR A 64 6.49 -25.04 0.50
C TYR A 64 7.98 -25.22 0.13
N ARG A 65 8.56 -24.36 -0.72
CA ARG A 65 9.98 -24.39 -1.07
C ARG A 65 10.86 -23.57 -0.12
N LEU A 66 10.27 -22.79 0.78
CA LEU A 66 11.04 -22.01 1.75
C LEU A 66 11.65 -22.93 2.81
N PRO A 67 12.94 -22.79 3.13
CA PRO A 67 13.54 -23.49 4.26
C PRO A 67 12.87 -23.02 5.56
N LEU A 68 12.45 -23.96 6.40
CA LEU A 68 12.01 -23.65 7.76
C LEU A 68 13.24 -23.32 8.60
N ASP A 69 13.43 -22.04 8.93
CA ASP A 69 14.36 -21.67 10.00
C ASP A 69 13.83 -22.17 11.34
N ASN A 70 14.76 -22.48 12.25
CA ASN A 70 14.44 -22.92 13.61
C ASN A 70 13.66 -21.83 14.34
N THR A 71 12.34 -21.94 14.36
CA THR A 71 11.46 -21.00 15.05
C THR A 71 11.74 -21.06 16.54
N ILE A 72 12.15 -19.94 17.13
CA ILE A 72 12.04 -19.73 18.57
C ILE A 72 10.56 -19.83 18.89
N ARG A 73 10.17 -20.91 19.57
CA ARG A 73 8.78 -21.20 19.89
C ARG A 73 8.27 -20.08 20.80
N SER A 74 7.28 -19.31 20.34
CA SER A 74 6.64 -18.30 21.20
C SER A 74 6.15 -18.98 22.47
N GLU A 75 6.66 -18.54 23.63
CA GLU A 75 6.29 -19.09 24.93
C GLU A 75 4.83 -18.78 25.32
N LEU A 76 4.17 -17.87 24.58
CA LEU A 76 2.80 -17.43 24.83
C LEU A 76 1.86 -18.03 23.76
N PRO A 77 1.14 -19.13 24.06
CA PRO A 77 0.18 -19.69 23.12
C PRO A 77 -0.96 -18.70 22.86
N LEU A 78 -1.31 -18.54 21.57
CA LEU A 78 -2.41 -17.70 21.13
C LEU A 78 -3.74 -18.44 21.37
N THR A 79 -4.22 -18.40 22.61
CA THR A 79 -5.47 -19.04 23.00
C THR A 79 -6.67 -18.23 22.50
N TRP A 80 -7.73 -18.90 22.04
CA TRP A 80 -9.00 -18.28 21.61
C TRP A 80 -9.56 -17.29 22.65
N GLN A 81 -9.43 -17.61 23.94
CA GLN A 81 -9.84 -16.73 25.04
C GLN A 81 -9.05 -15.42 25.07
N ARG A 82 -7.75 -15.43 24.76
CA ARG A 82 -6.91 -14.22 24.71
C ARG A 82 -7.21 -13.37 23.47
N TYR A 83 -7.55 -14.03 22.36
CA TYR A 83 -7.95 -13.36 21.13
C TYR A 83 -9.24 -12.57 21.32
N ILE A 84 -10.32 -13.20 21.81
CA ILE A 84 -11.61 -12.53 22.05
C ILE A 84 -11.50 -11.44 23.12
N LYS A 85 -10.73 -11.68 24.20
CA LYS A 85 -10.52 -10.69 25.26
C LYS A 85 -9.62 -9.51 24.84
N GLY A 86 -9.04 -9.54 23.64
CA GLY A 86 -8.15 -8.49 23.15
C GLY A 86 -6.83 -8.37 23.92
N THR A 87 -6.51 -9.30 24.81
CA THR A 87 -5.28 -9.25 25.61
C THR A 87 -4.05 -9.43 24.74
N ALA A 88 -4.11 -10.33 23.75
CA ALA A 88 -3.06 -10.50 22.76
C ALA A 88 -2.78 -9.20 21.98
N LEU A 89 -3.84 -8.49 21.58
CA LEU A 89 -3.70 -7.19 20.90
C LEU A 89 -3.08 -6.14 21.82
N LYS A 90 -3.53 -6.07 23.08
CA LYS A 90 -3.00 -5.13 24.07
C LYS A 90 -1.52 -5.37 24.35
N ASP A 91 -1.10 -6.63 24.48
CA ASP A 91 0.29 -7.01 24.70
C ASP A 91 1.16 -6.59 23.49
N ASN A 92 0.67 -6.85 22.26
CA ASN A 92 1.36 -6.47 21.02
C ASN A 92 1.48 -4.94 20.87
N LEU A 93 0.41 -4.20 21.17
CA LEU A 93 0.42 -2.74 21.13
C LEU A 93 1.30 -2.13 22.22
N ARG A 94 1.45 -2.81 23.36
CA ARG A 94 2.34 -2.36 24.45
C ARG A 94 3.79 -2.36 23.99
N ILE A 95 4.24 -3.37 23.25
CA ILE A 95 5.60 -3.44 22.68
C ILE A 95 5.88 -2.19 21.82
N ILE A 96 4.96 -1.86 20.92
CA ILE A 96 5.05 -0.66 20.07
C ILE A 96 5.06 0.62 20.92
N ALA A 97 4.23 0.69 21.95
CA ALA A 97 4.09 1.89 22.78
C ALA A 97 5.38 2.25 23.53
N HIS A 98 6.22 1.26 23.87
CA HIS A 98 7.48 1.46 24.60
C HIS A 98 8.64 1.87 23.68
N GLN A 99 8.52 1.66 22.37
CA GLN A 99 9.56 1.99 21.38
C GLN A 99 9.17 3.25 20.58
N PRO A 100 9.67 4.45 20.94
CA PRO A 100 9.23 5.70 20.33
C PRO A 100 9.52 5.76 18.83
N VAL A 101 10.64 5.19 18.37
CA VAL A 101 11.03 5.16 16.94
C VAL A 101 10.04 4.33 16.12
N ILE A 102 9.65 3.15 16.62
CA ILE A 102 8.65 2.28 15.98
C ILE A 102 7.31 3.02 15.92
N ARG A 103 6.86 3.59 17.04
CA ARG A 103 5.59 4.32 17.11
C ARG A 103 5.52 5.50 16.13
N LEU A 104 6.55 6.34 16.09
CA LEU A 104 6.62 7.48 15.16
C LEU A 104 6.66 7.01 13.70
N SER A 105 7.34 5.90 13.43
CA SER A 105 7.41 5.34 12.08
C SER A 105 6.07 4.80 11.61
N ILE A 106 5.35 4.10 12.48
CA ILE A 106 3.99 3.61 12.21
C ILE A 106 3.03 4.78 11.94
N ILE A 107 3.10 5.85 12.73
CA ILE A 107 2.27 7.05 12.52
C ILE A 107 2.56 7.65 11.14
N GLY A 108 3.84 7.82 10.78
CA GLY A 108 4.23 8.34 9.48
C GLY A 108 3.69 7.49 8.32
N LEU A 109 3.89 6.18 8.38
CA LEU A 109 3.36 5.24 7.38
C LEU A 109 1.84 5.28 7.29
N ALA A 110 1.16 5.26 8.44
CA ALA A 110 -0.30 5.34 8.51
C ALA A 110 -0.81 6.63 7.87
N THR A 111 -0.20 7.78 8.15
CA THR A 111 -0.55 9.05 7.51
C THR A 111 -0.35 9.00 6.00
N PHE A 112 0.79 8.50 5.52
CA PHE A 112 1.06 8.40 4.09
C PHE A 112 0.02 7.53 3.36
N TRP A 113 -0.25 6.33 3.88
CA TRP A 113 -1.23 5.43 3.27
C TRP A 113 -2.66 5.95 3.37
N SER A 114 -3.04 6.62 4.47
CA SER A 114 -4.32 7.31 4.57
C SER A 114 -4.47 8.40 3.50
N VAL A 115 -3.44 9.22 3.27
CA VAL A 115 -3.44 10.22 2.19
C VAL A 115 -3.57 9.54 0.83
N GLY A 116 -2.83 8.46 0.59
CA GLY A 116 -2.92 7.66 -0.63
C GLY A 116 -4.33 7.11 -0.88
N GLN A 117 -5.01 6.59 0.16
CA GLN A 117 -6.39 6.12 0.06
C GLN A 117 -7.38 7.26 -0.22
N VAL A 118 -7.18 8.42 0.39
CA VAL A 118 -7.99 9.61 0.12
C VAL A 118 -7.84 10.05 -1.33
N LEU A 119 -6.63 10.03 -1.89
CA LEU A 119 -6.38 10.31 -3.30
C LEU A 119 -7.05 9.27 -4.20
N LEU A 120 -6.87 7.98 -3.93
CA LEU A 120 -7.48 6.90 -4.71
C LEU A 120 -9.01 7.04 -4.77
N ALA A 121 -9.64 7.44 -3.67
CA ALA A 121 -11.08 7.62 -3.59
C ALA A 121 -11.60 8.94 -4.21
N ALA A 122 -10.89 10.06 -4.06
CA ALA A 122 -11.34 11.36 -4.58
C ALA A 122 -10.91 11.67 -6.00
N PHE A 123 -9.73 11.20 -6.40
CA PHE A 123 -9.12 11.63 -7.65
C PHE A 123 -9.97 11.32 -8.88
N PRO A 124 -10.66 10.15 -8.99
CA PRO A 124 -11.56 9.91 -10.12
C PRO A 124 -12.70 10.92 -10.22
N ALA A 125 -13.28 11.34 -9.09
CA ALA A 125 -14.32 12.36 -9.07
C ALA A 125 -13.76 13.74 -9.45
N TYR A 126 -12.60 14.11 -8.87
CA TYR A 126 -11.89 15.34 -9.22
C TYR A 126 -11.54 15.41 -10.71
N ALA A 127 -11.02 14.33 -11.28
CA ALA A 127 -10.65 14.28 -12.70
C ALA A 127 -11.86 14.39 -13.62
N LYS A 128 -13.02 13.85 -13.22
CA LYS A 128 -14.26 14.00 -13.97
C LYS A 128 -14.76 15.45 -13.95
N ASP A 129 -14.84 16.03 -12.77
CA ASP A 129 -15.49 17.33 -12.57
C ASP A 129 -14.57 18.51 -12.97
N ALA A 130 -13.27 18.46 -12.62
CA ALA A 130 -12.33 19.56 -12.82
C ALA A 130 -11.57 19.49 -14.16
N LEU A 131 -11.39 18.30 -14.73
CA LEU A 131 -10.61 18.10 -15.97
C LEU A 131 -11.49 17.69 -17.16
N SER A 132 -12.81 17.54 -16.96
CA SER A 132 -13.79 17.07 -17.96
C SER A 132 -13.40 15.74 -18.62
N ILE A 133 -12.68 14.88 -17.89
CA ILE A 133 -12.24 13.58 -18.39
C ILE A 133 -13.37 12.57 -18.19
N ASN A 134 -14.06 12.23 -19.30
CA ASN A 134 -15.17 11.27 -19.28
C ASN A 134 -14.71 9.79 -19.29
N ASN A 135 -13.43 9.53 -19.61
CA ASN A 135 -12.87 8.19 -19.65
C ASN A 135 -12.35 7.75 -18.28
N THR A 136 -12.89 6.67 -17.75
CA THR A 136 -12.48 6.07 -16.46
C THR A 136 -11.04 5.55 -16.45
N LEU A 137 -10.49 5.21 -17.62
CA LEU A 137 -9.13 4.70 -17.77
C LEU A 137 -8.06 5.75 -17.48
N VAL A 138 -8.30 7.03 -17.79
CA VAL A 138 -7.27 8.08 -17.66
C VAL A 138 -6.95 8.38 -16.18
N PRO A 139 -7.94 8.60 -15.29
CA PRO A 139 -7.65 8.77 -13.86
C PRO A 139 -7.00 7.54 -13.22
N GLN A 140 -7.38 6.33 -13.65
CA GLN A 140 -6.75 5.09 -13.19
C GLN A 140 -5.29 5.00 -13.63
N GLY A 141 -4.98 5.36 -14.88
CA GLY A 141 -3.61 5.43 -15.39
C GLY A 141 -2.74 6.46 -14.64
N ILE A 142 -3.30 7.62 -14.31
CA ILE A 142 -2.61 8.64 -13.50
C ILE A 142 -2.34 8.11 -12.09
N LEU A 143 -3.31 7.46 -11.45
CA LEU A 143 -3.11 6.84 -10.14
C LEU A 143 -2.06 5.73 -10.21
N ALA A 144 -2.08 4.88 -11.25
CA ALA A 144 -1.08 3.84 -11.47
C ALA A 144 0.34 4.42 -11.65
N ALA A 145 0.46 5.61 -12.24
CA ALA A 145 1.74 6.30 -12.40
C ALA A 145 2.41 6.60 -11.05
N SER A 146 1.64 6.83 -9.98
CA SER A 146 2.24 6.95 -8.64
C SER A 146 2.86 5.66 -8.13
N GLY A 147 2.27 4.50 -8.43
CA GLY A 147 2.89 3.22 -8.13
C GLY A 147 4.26 3.07 -8.80
N ILE A 148 4.38 3.46 -10.07
CA ILE A 148 5.67 3.49 -10.78
C ILE A 148 6.64 4.41 -10.05
N GLY A 149 6.18 5.60 -9.67
CA GLY A 149 6.95 6.54 -8.86
C GLY A 149 7.44 5.92 -7.56
N ILE A 150 6.59 5.24 -6.79
CA ILE A 150 6.97 4.62 -5.52
C ILE A 150 7.99 3.51 -5.74
N ALA A 151 7.86 2.71 -6.80
CA ALA A 151 8.86 1.70 -7.15
C ALA A 151 10.22 2.36 -7.44
N LEU A 152 10.26 3.41 -8.26
CA LEU A 152 11.49 4.17 -8.56
C LEU A 152 12.08 4.82 -7.31
N GLY A 153 11.25 5.49 -6.50
CA GLY A 153 11.65 6.10 -5.24
C GLY A 153 12.19 5.09 -4.23
N SER A 154 11.62 3.88 -4.19
CA SER A 154 12.10 2.81 -3.31
C SER A 154 13.47 2.29 -3.73
N LEU A 155 13.73 2.20 -5.05
CA LEU A 155 15.05 1.86 -5.58
C LEU A 155 16.07 2.97 -5.31
N PHE A 156 15.67 4.24 -5.42
CA PHE A 156 16.54 5.37 -5.07
C PHE A 156 16.86 5.39 -3.57
N ALA A 157 15.85 5.20 -2.70
CA ALA A 157 16.05 5.11 -1.26
C ALA A 157 17.01 3.97 -0.89
N SER A 158 16.83 2.80 -1.51
CA SER A 158 17.71 1.65 -1.36
C SER A 158 19.16 1.99 -1.73
N LYS A 159 19.40 2.52 -2.93
CA LYS A 159 20.75 2.89 -3.39
C LYS A 159 21.41 3.96 -2.52
N LEU A 160 20.65 4.99 -2.13
CA LEU A 160 21.17 6.12 -1.38
C LEU A 160 21.48 5.77 0.08
N SER A 161 20.88 4.68 0.59
CA SER A 161 21.05 4.25 1.98
C SER A 161 22.40 3.58 2.28
N HIS A 162 23.24 3.24 1.28
CA HIS A 162 24.63 2.73 1.42
C HIS A 162 24.92 1.98 2.73
N ASN A 163 24.18 0.90 2.97
CA ASN A 163 24.32 0.01 4.13
C ASN A 163 23.97 0.60 5.53
N ARG A 164 23.38 1.81 5.60
CA ARG A 164 22.83 2.45 6.80
C ARG A 164 21.36 2.83 6.60
N ILE A 165 20.68 3.22 7.68
CA ILE A 165 19.32 3.75 7.60
C ILE A 165 19.43 5.27 7.57
N GLU A 166 19.36 5.85 6.37
CA GLU A 166 19.44 7.30 6.17
C GLU A 166 18.11 7.98 6.53
N THR A 167 17.99 8.40 7.78
CA THR A 167 16.79 9.08 8.31
C THR A 167 16.54 10.44 7.65
N GLY A 168 17.57 11.04 7.04
CA GLY A 168 17.46 12.30 6.29
C GLY A 168 16.54 12.22 5.06
N LEU A 169 16.27 11.02 4.53
CA LEU A 169 15.35 10.83 3.40
C LEU A 169 13.87 10.99 3.80
N ILE A 170 13.55 10.75 5.08
CA ILE A 170 12.19 10.83 5.60
C ILE A 170 11.61 12.25 5.46
N PRO A 171 12.24 13.32 6.01
CA PRO A 171 11.69 14.67 5.86
C PRO A 171 11.68 15.15 4.41
N VAL A 172 12.66 14.77 3.59
CA VAL A 172 12.70 15.09 2.17
C VAL A 172 11.50 14.47 1.44
N GLY A 173 11.24 13.18 1.66
CA GLY A 173 10.08 12.49 1.11
C GLY A 173 8.75 13.10 1.58
N ALA A 174 8.62 13.43 2.87
CA ALA A 174 7.42 14.04 3.42
C ALA A 174 7.13 15.42 2.81
N ILE A 175 8.14 16.29 2.71
CA ILE A 175 8.02 17.61 2.09
C ILE A 175 7.70 17.46 0.60
N GLY A 176 8.39 16.55 -0.10
CA GLY A 176 8.14 16.27 -1.52
C GLY A 176 6.70 15.82 -1.79
N VAL A 177 6.16 14.92 -0.96
CA VAL A 177 4.75 14.51 -1.04
C VAL A 177 3.82 15.70 -0.79
N ALA A 178 4.08 16.53 0.23
CA ALA A 178 3.28 17.72 0.52
C ALA A 178 3.27 18.73 -0.64
N VAL A 179 4.44 18.98 -1.26
CA VAL A 179 4.57 19.84 -2.45
C VAL A 179 3.79 19.25 -3.63
N GLY A 180 3.92 17.96 -3.89
CA GLY A 180 3.18 17.31 -4.97
C GLY A 180 1.67 17.40 -4.79
N LEU A 181 1.18 17.20 -3.55
CA LEU A 181 -0.23 17.38 -3.20
C LEU A 181 -0.71 18.82 -3.39
N TRP A 182 0.10 19.80 -2.99
CA TRP A 182 -0.18 21.21 -3.18
C TRP A 182 -0.27 21.60 -4.66
N CYS A 183 0.56 20.99 -5.50
CA CYS A 183 0.56 21.23 -6.94
C CYS A 183 -0.62 20.58 -7.67
N LEU A 184 -1.30 19.57 -7.09
CA LEU A 184 -2.42 18.87 -7.74
C LEU A 184 -3.48 19.80 -8.36
N PRO A 185 -4.06 20.78 -7.66
CA PRO A 185 -5.07 21.67 -8.25
C PRO A 185 -4.51 22.64 -9.30
N LEU A 186 -3.19 22.86 -9.34
CA LEU A 186 -2.55 23.78 -10.28
C LEU A 186 -2.32 23.14 -11.65
N LEU A 187 -2.40 21.82 -11.74
CA LEU A 187 -2.10 21.05 -12.94
C LEU A 187 -3.39 20.68 -13.68
N THR A 188 -3.56 21.17 -14.90
CA THR A 188 -4.81 21.02 -15.66
C THR A 188 -4.75 19.98 -16.77
N THR A 189 -3.59 19.40 -17.05
CA THR A 189 -3.44 18.42 -18.13
C THR A 189 -3.22 17.00 -17.57
N PRO A 190 -3.79 15.95 -18.20
CA PRO A 190 -3.60 14.56 -17.76
C PRO A 190 -2.13 14.14 -17.65
N VAL A 191 -1.30 14.61 -18.60
CA VAL A 191 0.14 14.33 -18.60
C VAL A 191 0.83 14.99 -17.41
N SER A 192 0.53 16.27 -17.14
CA SER A 192 1.10 16.96 -15.98
C SER A 192 0.68 16.33 -14.65
N GLN A 193 -0.57 15.86 -14.56
CA GLN A 193 -1.06 15.10 -13.41
C GLN A 193 -0.31 13.78 -13.27
N ALA A 194 -0.17 13.00 -14.34
CA ALA A 194 0.60 11.76 -14.32
C ALA A 194 2.05 11.97 -13.84
N LEU A 195 2.73 12.98 -14.37
CA LEU A 195 4.09 13.33 -13.94
C LEU A 195 4.15 13.75 -12.46
N ASN A 196 3.17 14.50 -11.98
CA ASN A 196 3.08 14.86 -10.57
C ASN A 196 2.80 13.65 -9.67
N PHE A 197 1.95 12.70 -10.10
CA PHE A 197 1.74 11.45 -9.38
C PHE A 197 3.00 10.58 -9.36
N VAL A 198 3.79 10.55 -10.44
CA VAL A 198 5.13 9.92 -10.44
C VAL A 198 6.03 10.61 -9.41
N PHE A 199 6.08 11.95 -9.38
CA PHE A 199 6.87 12.70 -8.41
C PHE A 199 6.45 12.41 -6.96
N ILE A 200 5.14 12.50 -6.67
CA ILE A 200 4.57 12.12 -5.36
C ILE A 200 4.97 10.69 -5.02
N GLY A 201 4.90 9.78 -5.99
CA GLY A 201 5.31 8.39 -5.81
C GLY A 201 6.78 8.26 -5.44
N ILE A 202 7.69 8.91 -6.17
CA ILE A 202 9.14 8.88 -5.89
C ILE A 202 9.41 9.38 -4.47
N MET A 203 8.83 10.53 -4.10
CA MET A 203 8.96 11.09 -2.75
C MET A 203 8.35 10.17 -1.69
N GLY A 204 7.24 9.50 -2.00
CA GLY A 204 6.63 8.47 -1.17
C GLY A 204 7.53 7.25 -0.97
N GLY A 205 8.24 6.79 -2.01
CA GLY A 205 9.22 5.72 -1.89
C GLY A 205 10.40 6.10 -0.98
N LEU A 206 10.91 7.34 -1.10
CA LEU A 206 11.94 7.89 -0.21
C LEU A 206 11.47 8.02 1.25
N PHE A 207 10.16 8.15 1.47
CA PHE A 207 9.55 8.22 2.80
C PHE A 207 9.29 6.84 3.41
N ILE A 208 8.66 5.92 2.66
CA ILE A 208 8.20 4.62 3.16
C ILE A 208 9.38 3.68 3.48
N VAL A 209 10.40 3.61 2.62
CA VAL A 209 11.48 2.63 2.75
C VAL A 209 12.28 2.82 4.06
N PRO A 210 12.75 4.03 4.42
CA PRO A 210 13.45 4.23 5.69
C PRO A 210 12.56 3.97 6.91
N LEU A 211 11.26 4.30 6.86
CA LEU A 211 10.34 4.05 7.99
C LEU A 211 10.12 2.55 8.21
N ASN A 212 9.92 1.78 7.15
CA ASN A 212 9.84 0.32 7.23
C ASN A 212 11.16 -0.28 7.75
N ALA A 213 12.30 0.22 7.28
CA ALA A 213 13.61 -0.20 7.77
C ALA A 213 13.82 0.14 9.26
N LEU A 214 13.38 1.32 9.72
CA LEU A 214 13.44 1.71 11.13
C LEU A 214 12.61 0.80 12.03
N ILE A 215 11.39 0.43 11.59
CA ILE A 215 10.54 -0.51 12.32
C ILE A 215 11.22 -1.86 12.47
N GLN A 216 11.77 -2.41 11.38
CA GLN A 216 12.44 -3.71 11.40
C GLN A 216 13.74 -3.69 12.21
N PHE A 217 14.50 -2.61 12.13
CA PHE A 217 15.78 -2.48 12.85
C PHE A 217 15.62 -2.34 14.37
N HIS A 218 14.54 -1.68 14.83
CA HIS A 218 14.29 -1.48 16.26
C HIS A 218 13.40 -2.57 16.89
N ALA A 219 12.80 -3.44 16.08
CA ALA A 219 12.06 -4.59 16.59
C ALA A 219 13.03 -5.71 16.96
N ALA A 220 12.82 -6.34 18.13
CA ALA A 220 13.60 -7.50 18.51
C ALA A 220 13.28 -8.69 17.58
N ASP A 221 14.25 -9.55 17.30
CA ASP A 221 14.10 -10.67 16.34
C ASP A 221 12.91 -11.59 16.69
N ASN A 222 12.65 -11.80 17.99
CA ASN A 222 11.55 -12.59 18.51
C ASN A 222 10.17 -11.89 18.44
N GLU A 223 10.14 -10.57 18.25
CA GLU A 223 8.92 -9.75 18.22
C GLU A 223 8.66 -9.13 16.84
N LEU A 224 9.59 -9.27 15.89
CA LEU A 224 9.52 -8.65 14.56
C LEU A 224 8.20 -8.95 13.84
N GLY A 225 7.77 -10.21 13.81
CA GLY A 225 6.50 -10.60 13.20
C GLY A 225 5.28 -9.94 13.85
N THR A 226 5.29 -9.83 15.18
CA THR A 226 4.25 -9.17 15.97
C THR A 226 4.19 -7.67 15.69
N VAL A 227 5.34 -7.00 15.65
CA VAL A 227 5.45 -5.57 15.35
C VAL A 227 4.99 -5.27 13.92
N LEU A 228 5.39 -6.09 12.95
CA LEU A 228 4.96 -5.94 11.56
C LEU A 228 3.45 -6.17 11.38
N ALA A 229 2.88 -7.16 12.08
CA ALA A 229 1.43 -7.41 12.06
C ALA A 229 0.65 -6.22 12.65
N ALA A 230 1.10 -5.69 13.79
CA ALA A 230 0.47 -4.55 14.42
C ALA A 230 0.66 -3.25 13.61
N ASN A 231 1.80 -3.06 12.96
CA ASN A 231 2.02 -1.96 12.01
C ASN A 231 0.98 -1.96 10.89
N ASN A 232 0.81 -3.09 10.20
CA ASN A 232 -0.19 -3.24 9.13
C ASN A 232 -1.62 -3.04 9.66
N TRP A 233 -1.93 -3.56 10.85
CA TRP A 233 -3.25 -3.39 11.46
C TRP A 233 -3.58 -1.92 11.76
N ILE A 234 -2.64 -1.17 12.35
CA ILE A 234 -2.81 0.27 12.64
C ILE A 234 -2.99 1.06 11.34
N GLN A 235 -2.17 0.80 10.32
CA GLN A 235 -2.30 1.46 9.02
C GLN A 235 -3.68 1.22 8.39
N ASN A 236 -4.18 -0.02 8.43
CA ASN A 236 -5.52 -0.34 7.91
C ASN A 236 -6.63 0.40 8.67
N ILE A 237 -6.54 0.50 9.99
CA ILE A 237 -7.49 1.28 10.79
C ILE A 237 -7.43 2.77 10.43
N ALA A 238 -6.23 3.33 10.29
CA ALA A 238 -6.06 4.73 9.92
C ALA A 238 -6.63 5.03 8.52
N MET A 239 -6.40 4.14 7.55
CA MET A 239 -6.96 4.24 6.21
C MET A 239 -8.50 4.24 6.24
N LEU A 240 -9.11 3.30 6.98
CA LEU A 240 -10.56 3.22 7.15
C LEU A 240 -11.14 4.44 7.87
N GLY A 241 -10.49 4.90 8.94
CA GLY A 241 -10.92 6.07 9.72
C GLY A 241 -11.00 7.33 8.88
N PHE A 242 -9.96 7.62 8.08
CA PHE A 242 -9.94 8.75 7.16
C PHE A 242 -11.05 8.65 6.11
N TRP A 243 -11.28 7.46 5.55
CA TRP A 243 -12.35 7.26 4.57
C TRP A 243 -13.75 7.48 5.16
N CYS A 244 -14.00 6.95 6.36
CA CYS A 244 -15.28 7.07 7.04
C CYS A 244 -15.58 8.53 7.43
N SER A 245 -14.56 9.28 7.87
CA SER A 245 -14.71 10.72 8.20
C SER A 245 -15.24 11.53 7.01
N ARG A 246 -14.77 11.23 5.79
CA ARG A 246 -15.14 11.92 4.57
C ARG A 246 -16.52 11.52 4.05
N ARG A 247 -16.90 10.25 4.24
CA ARG A 247 -18.28 9.83 3.94
C ARG A 247 -19.26 10.53 4.88
N CYS A 248 -18.92 10.65 6.16
CA CYS A 248 -19.75 11.33 7.14
C CYS A 248 -19.86 12.85 6.89
N SER A 249 -18.84 13.50 6.33
CA SER A 249 -18.92 14.92 5.94
C SER A 249 -19.80 15.14 4.70
N ARG A 250 -19.73 14.24 3.70
CA ARG A 250 -20.56 14.30 2.48
C ARG A 250 -22.05 13.97 2.69
N TRP A 251 -22.42 13.47 3.88
CA TRP A 251 -23.81 13.25 4.29
C TRP A 251 -24.40 14.44 5.07
N ARG A 252 -23.59 15.46 5.39
CA ARG A 252 -24.04 16.70 6.07
C ARG A 252 -24.26 17.87 5.12
N GLU A 253 -23.83 17.75 3.87
CA GLU A 253 -24.09 18.68 2.76
C GLU A 253 -25.18 18.10 1.87
#